data_AF-A0A536UUZ9-F1
#
_entry.id   AF-A0A536UUZ9-F1
#
_cell.length_a   1.000
_cell.length_b   1.000
_cell.length_c   1.000
_cell.angle_alpha   90.00
_cell.angle_beta   90.00
_cell.angle_gamma   90.00
#
_symmetry.space_group_name_H-M   'P 1'
#
loop_
_entity.id
_entity.type
_entity.pdbx_description
1 polymer ?
#
loop_
_entity_poly.entity_id
_entity_poly.type
_entity_poly.pdbx_seq_one_letter_code
_entity_poly.pdbx_strand_id
1 'polypeptide(L)'
;PFELLRARGVIEGECAALAAKSAKKAQIEAIEEALDLMQREMEDEKQPLNADRLFHLRIAEATGNGALVQVVKMLWEERSGPLYKQLEHHYDSPQLWVSALAEHRAVLKPIAAHDSAVARIAMQRHLNQAYKRFSTGWDALH
;
A
#
# COMPACT_ATOMS: atom_id res chain seq x y z
N PRO A 1 10.17 2.13 -12.73
CA PRO A 1 9.77 1.78 -11.34
C PRO A 1 9.40 2.99 -10.47
N PHE A 2 10.21 4.05 -10.45
CA PHE A 2 10.01 5.23 -9.59
C PHE A 2 8.77 6.07 -9.93
N GLU A 3 8.51 6.26 -11.23
CA GLU A 3 7.31 6.97 -11.71
C GLU A 3 6.02 6.27 -11.30
N LEU A 4 6.03 4.93 -11.26
CA LEU A 4 4.90 4.13 -10.82
C LEU A 4 4.55 4.41 -9.35
N LEU A 5 5.55 4.42 -8.45
CA LEU A 5 5.31 4.75 -7.03
C LEU A 5 4.80 6.17 -6.83
N ARG A 6 5.26 7.13 -7.63
CA ARG A 6 4.73 8.51 -7.60
C ARG A 6 3.27 8.56 -8.08
N ALA A 7 2.93 7.86 -9.16
CA ALA A 7 1.56 7.77 -9.66
C ALA A 7 0.63 7.11 -8.63
N ARG A 8 1.07 6.01 -8.02
CA ARG A 8 0.38 5.38 -6.88
C ARG A 8 0.19 6.38 -5.74
N GLY A 9 1.20 7.18 -5.40
CA GLY A 9 1.13 8.21 -4.35
C GLY A 9 -0.01 9.20 -4.55
N VAL A 10 -0.22 9.63 -5.79
CA VAL A 10 -1.33 10.53 -6.16
C VAL A 10 -2.67 9.80 -6.07
N ILE A 11 -2.81 8.68 -6.78
CA ILE A 11 -4.09 7.99 -6.93
C ILE A 11 -4.54 7.35 -5.61
N GLU A 12 -3.67 6.60 -4.97
CA GLU A 12 -4.01 5.85 -3.75
C GLU A 12 -4.13 6.78 -2.54
N GLY A 13 -3.43 7.92 -2.54
CA GLY A 13 -3.66 8.99 -1.58
C GLY A 13 -5.09 9.53 -1.61
N GLU A 14 -5.61 9.80 -2.81
CA GLU A 14 -7.02 10.20 -2.97
C GLU A 14 -7.99 9.06 -2.65
N CYS A 15 -7.66 7.82 -3.01
CA CYS A 15 -8.47 6.66 -2.62
C CYS A 15 -8.58 6.54 -1.08
N ALA A 16 -7.49 6.73 -0.34
CA ALA A 16 -7.52 6.71 1.13
C ALA A 16 -8.41 7.83 1.69
N ALA A 17 -8.35 9.03 1.11
CA ALA A 17 -9.19 10.15 1.51
C ALA A 17 -10.69 9.89 1.26
N LEU A 18 -11.01 9.34 0.09
CA LEU A 18 -12.37 8.98 -0.31
C LEU A 18 -12.90 7.83 0.54
N ALA A 19 -12.09 6.79 0.76
CA ALA A 19 -12.41 5.69 1.65
C ALA A 19 -12.72 6.18 3.07
N ALA A 20 -11.93 7.10 3.63
CA ALA A 20 -12.24 7.69 4.93
C ALA A 20 -13.62 8.40 4.95
N LYS A 21 -14.09 8.93 3.83
CA LYS A 21 -15.41 9.58 3.72
C LYS A 21 -16.56 8.59 3.56
N SER A 22 -16.36 7.47 2.86
CA SER A 22 -17.43 6.56 2.43
C SER A 22 -17.43 5.18 3.08
N ALA A 23 -16.32 4.75 3.66
CA ALA A 23 -16.18 3.41 4.22
C ALA A 23 -17.21 3.19 5.32
N LYS A 24 -17.85 2.02 5.33
CA LYS A 24 -18.65 1.56 6.46
C LYS A 24 -17.83 0.54 7.24
N LYS A 25 -18.39 0.08 8.36
CA LYS A 25 -17.77 -0.92 9.24
C LYS A 25 -17.20 -2.12 8.45
N ALA A 26 -17.96 -2.69 7.53
CA ALA A 26 -17.53 -3.83 6.72
C ALA A 26 -16.32 -3.53 5.81
N GLN A 27 -16.19 -2.31 5.29
CA GLN A 27 -15.02 -1.93 4.50
C GLN A 27 -13.79 -1.75 5.39
N ILE A 28 -13.95 -1.18 6.58
CA ILE A 28 -12.86 -1.03 7.56
C ILE A 28 -12.37 -2.40 8.01
N GLU A 29 -13.29 -3.30 8.37
CA GLU A 29 -13.00 -4.70 8.74
C GLU A 29 -12.24 -5.41 7.59
N ALA A 30 -12.67 -5.26 6.34
CA ALA A 30 -11.96 -5.86 5.20
C ALA A 30 -10.53 -5.31 4.99
N ILE A 31 -10.27 -4.03 5.30
CA ILE A 31 -8.92 -3.45 5.24
C ILE A 31 -8.07 -3.99 6.40
N GLU A 32 -8.65 -4.13 7.60
CA GLU A 32 -7.99 -4.72 8.77
C GLU A 32 -7.61 -6.20 8.53
N GLU A 33 -8.51 -6.99 7.94
CA GLU A 33 -8.24 -8.39 7.55
C GLU A 33 -7.02 -8.51 6.62
N ALA A 34 -6.81 -7.54 5.72
CA ALA A 34 -5.63 -7.53 4.86
C ALA A 34 -4.34 -7.26 5.65
N LEU A 35 -4.38 -6.42 6.69
CA LEU A 35 -3.24 -6.19 7.59
C LEU A 35 -2.94 -7.40 8.47
N ASP A 36 -3.97 -8.07 8.95
CA ASP A 36 -3.82 -9.30 9.71
C ASP A 36 -3.20 -10.41 8.87
N LEU A 37 -3.63 -10.53 7.59
CA LEU A 37 -3.00 -11.46 6.66
C LEU A 37 -1.51 -11.11 6.44
N MET A 38 -1.19 -9.83 6.26
CA MET A 38 0.20 -9.35 6.12
C MET A 38 1.05 -9.72 7.34
N GLN A 39 0.54 -9.47 8.55
CA GLN A 39 1.22 -9.83 9.81
C GLN A 39 1.46 -11.34 9.91
N ARG A 40 0.44 -12.17 9.61
CA ARG A 40 0.58 -13.64 9.64
C ARG A 40 1.58 -14.15 8.62
N GLU A 41 1.56 -13.63 7.39
CA GLU A 41 2.53 -14.00 6.36
C GLU A 41 3.96 -13.66 6.81
N MET A 42 4.18 -12.51 7.45
CA MET A 42 5.49 -12.16 8.02
C MET A 42 5.93 -13.10 9.16
N GLU A 43 5.01 -13.50 10.03
CA GLU A 43 5.27 -14.44 11.14
C GLU A 43 5.64 -15.85 10.63
N ASP A 44 5.05 -16.24 9.49
CA ASP A 44 5.36 -17.47 8.76
C ASP A 44 6.65 -17.39 7.92
N GLU A 45 7.43 -16.31 8.06
CA GLU A 45 8.64 -16.03 7.26
C GLU A 45 8.35 -15.94 5.74
N LYS A 46 7.12 -15.60 5.35
CA LYS A 46 6.71 -15.38 3.97
C LYS A 46 6.74 -13.89 3.61
N GLN A 47 7.02 -13.59 2.35
CA GLN A 47 6.90 -12.23 1.82
C GLN A 47 5.43 -11.87 1.64
N PRO A 48 4.91 -10.84 2.32
CA PRO A 48 3.48 -10.56 2.33
C PRO A 48 3.01 -9.70 1.14
N LEU A 49 3.57 -9.91 -0.05
CA LEU A 49 3.31 -9.10 -1.25
C LEU A 49 1.84 -9.18 -1.69
N ASN A 50 1.21 -10.35 -1.53
CA ASN A 50 -0.20 -10.52 -1.87
C ASN A 50 -1.11 -9.80 -0.86
N ALA A 51 -0.78 -9.85 0.44
CA ALA A 51 -1.49 -9.10 1.45
C ALA A 51 -1.30 -7.57 1.28
N ASP A 52 -0.10 -7.13 0.89
CA ASP A 52 0.20 -5.73 0.52
C ASP A 52 -0.72 -5.28 -0.61
N ARG A 53 -0.75 -6.03 -1.72
CA ARG A 53 -1.68 -5.76 -2.83
C ARG A 53 -3.13 -5.71 -2.37
N LEU A 54 -3.55 -6.68 -1.53
CA LEU A 54 -4.91 -6.77 -1.04
C LEU A 54 -5.28 -5.53 -0.23
N PHE A 55 -4.43 -5.06 0.69
CA PHE A 55 -4.67 -3.87 1.50
C PHE A 55 -4.99 -2.64 0.63
N HIS A 56 -4.17 -2.38 -0.39
CA HIS A 56 -4.37 -1.25 -1.28
C HIS A 56 -5.66 -1.38 -2.12
N LEU A 57 -6.00 -2.59 -2.56
CA LEU A 57 -7.26 -2.85 -3.25
C LEU A 57 -8.47 -2.66 -2.34
N ARG A 58 -8.41 -3.09 -1.08
CA ARG A 58 -9.49 -2.89 -0.10
C ARG A 58 -9.76 -1.40 0.16
N ILE A 59 -8.71 -0.58 0.24
CA ILE A 59 -8.87 0.88 0.33
C ILE A 59 -9.56 1.44 -0.92
N ALA A 60 -9.15 1.00 -2.12
CA ALA A 60 -9.79 1.43 -3.36
C ALA A 60 -11.27 1.00 -3.42
N GLU A 61 -11.58 -0.22 -3.01
CA GLU A 61 -12.96 -0.72 -2.92
C GLU A 61 -13.80 0.08 -1.93
N ALA A 62 -13.20 0.50 -0.81
CA ALA A 62 -13.86 1.29 0.23
C ALA A 62 -14.29 2.69 -0.24
N THR A 63 -13.76 3.17 -1.37
CA THR A 63 -14.24 4.40 -2.03
C THR A 63 -15.64 4.27 -2.63
N GLY A 64 -16.11 3.04 -2.88
CA GLY A 64 -17.33 2.77 -3.63
C GLY A 64 -17.25 3.11 -5.12
N ASN A 65 -16.05 3.44 -5.64
CA ASN A 65 -15.84 3.84 -7.02
C ASN A 65 -15.11 2.74 -7.80
N GLY A 66 -15.86 1.99 -8.61
CA GLY A 66 -15.31 0.90 -9.41
C GLY A 66 -14.23 1.31 -10.41
N ALA A 67 -14.25 2.56 -10.92
CA ALA A 67 -13.20 3.04 -11.81
C ALA A 67 -11.87 3.21 -11.08
N LEU A 68 -11.88 3.74 -9.86
CA LEU A 68 -10.68 3.85 -9.02
C LEU A 68 -10.10 2.47 -8.69
N VAL A 69 -10.95 1.48 -8.41
CA VAL A 69 -10.52 0.10 -8.20
C VAL A 69 -9.75 -0.43 -9.42
N GLN A 70 -10.25 -0.20 -10.64
CA GLN A 70 -9.57 -0.65 -11.86
C GLN A 70 -8.23 0.06 -12.07
N VAL A 71 -8.15 1.37 -11.80
CA VAL A 71 -6.89 2.11 -11.89
C VAL A 71 -5.86 1.57 -10.90
N VAL A 72 -6.25 1.34 -9.64
CA VAL A 72 -5.34 0.77 -8.63
C VAL A 72 -4.89 -0.64 -9.03
N LYS A 73 -5.80 -1.49 -9.55
CA LYS A 73 -5.44 -2.83 -10.06
C LYS A 73 -4.38 -2.75 -11.16
N MET A 74 -4.58 -1.88 -12.14
CA MET A 74 -3.64 -1.67 -13.25
C MET A 74 -2.26 -1.22 -12.75
N LEU A 75 -2.20 -0.23 -11.85
CA LEU A 75 -0.93 0.27 -11.28
C LEU A 75 -0.20 -0.84 -10.50
N TRP A 76 -0.94 -1.75 -9.87
CA TRP A 76 -0.36 -2.90 -9.18
C TRP A 76 0.12 -4.00 -10.13
N GLU A 77 -0.57 -4.23 -11.24
CA GLU A 77 -0.14 -5.19 -12.25
C GLU A 77 1.18 -4.78 -12.91
N GLU A 78 1.40 -3.47 -13.08
CA GLU A 78 2.67 -2.93 -13.58
C GLU A 78 3.87 -3.24 -12.65
N ARG A 79 3.63 -3.50 -11.35
CA ARG A 79 4.68 -4.02 -10.44
C ARG A 79 5.13 -5.45 -10.77
N SER A 80 4.44 -6.17 -11.65
CA SER A 80 4.80 -7.54 -12.02
C SER A 80 5.90 -7.62 -13.11
N GLY A 81 6.34 -6.47 -13.64
CA GLY A 81 7.39 -6.39 -14.64
C GLY A 81 8.76 -6.87 -14.13
N PRO A 82 9.64 -7.40 -15.01
CA PRO A 82 10.94 -7.97 -14.62
C PRO A 82 11.82 -7.03 -13.79
N LEU A 83 11.83 -5.73 -14.13
CA LEU A 83 12.59 -4.71 -13.42
C LEU A 83 12.12 -4.51 -11.98
N TYR A 84 10.81 -4.55 -11.74
CA TYR A 84 10.25 -4.36 -10.42
C TYR A 84 10.47 -5.60 -9.54
N LYS A 85 10.37 -6.80 -10.12
CA LYS A 85 10.71 -8.05 -9.44
C LYS A 85 12.17 -8.12 -9.00
N GLN A 86 13.10 -7.65 -9.84
CA GLN A 86 14.52 -7.56 -9.47
C GLN A 86 14.74 -6.59 -8.30
N LEU A 87 14.09 -5.42 -8.35
CA LEU A 87 14.13 -4.46 -7.26
C LEU A 87 13.51 -5.01 -5.96
N GLU A 88 12.33 -5.62 -6.03
CA GLU A 88 11.69 -6.25 -4.86
C GLU A 88 12.60 -7.30 -4.22
N HIS A 89 13.19 -8.19 -5.02
CA HIS A 89 14.01 -9.28 -4.50
C HIS A 89 15.26 -8.79 -3.75
N HIS A 90 15.82 -7.65 -4.14
CA HIS A 90 17.00 -7.08 -3.47
C HIS A 90 16.67 -6.30 -2.19
N TYR A 91 15.41 -5.87 -2.00
CA TYR A 91 15.01 -4.96 -0.90
C TYR A 91 13.90 -5.53 -0.02
N ASP A 92 13.74 -6.85 -0.01
CA ASP A 92 12.81 -7.59 0.82
C ASP A 92 13.51 -8.21 2.03
N SER A 93 13.75 -7.40 3.07
CA SER A 93 14.19 -7.91 4.37
C SER A 93 13.02 -7.91 5.38
N PRO A 94 13.00 -8.84 6.36
CA PRO A 94 11.99 -8.86 7.41
C PRO A 94 11.86 -7.51 8.14
N GLN A 95 12.97 -6.81 8.36
CA GLN A 95 12.99 -5.51 9.05
C GLN A 95 12.27 -4.41 8.25
N LEU A 96 12.36 -4.45 6.92
CA LEU A 96 11.65 -3.50 6.06
C LEU A 96 10.13 -3.75 6.09
N TRP A 97 9.70 -5.01 6.18
CA TRP A 97 8.29 -5.35 6.33
C TRP A 97 7.71 -4.94 7.67
N VAL A 98 8.47 -5.01 8.77
CA VAL A 98 8.03 -4.46 10.07
C VAL A 98 7.73 -2.97 9.95
N SER A 99 8.60 -2.22 9.26
CA SER A 99 8.40 -0.79 9.03
C SER A 99 7.19 -0.53 8.12
N ALA A 100 7.07 -1.28 7.02
CA ALA A 100 5.94 -1.17 6.09
C ALA A 100 4.60 -1.47 6.78
N LEU A 101 4.52 -2.51 7.59
CA LEU A 101 3.30 -2.85 8.33
C LEU A 101 2.88 -1.73 9.30
N ALA A 102 3.84 -1.10 9.99
CA ALA A 102 3.57 0.06 10.83
C ALA A 102 3.03 1.25 10.01
N GLU A 103 3.58 1.48 8.82
CA GLU A 103 3.08 2.52 7.89
C GLU A 103 1.66 2.21 7.42
N HIS A 104 1.34 0.96 7.06
CA HIS A 104 -0.01 0.57 6.67
C HIS A 104 -1.04 0.75 7.79
N ARG A 105 -0.69 0.39 9.04
CA ARG A 105 -1.53 0.68 10.21
C ARG A 105 -1.78 2.18 10.38
N ALA A 106 -0.78 3.01 10.10
CA ALA A 106 -0.91 4.46 10.14
C ALA A 106 -1.84 5.02 9.04
N VAL A 107 -2.04 4.30 7.94
CA VAL A 107 -3.04 4.62 6.90
C VAL A 107 -4.45 4.20 7.32
N LEU A 108 -4.61 3.00 7.88
CA LEU A 108 -5.93 2.51 8.33
C LEU A 108 -6.53 3.39 9.43
N LYS A 109 -5.71 3.83 10.39
CA LYS A 109 -6.18 4.62 11.55
C LYS A 109 -7.04 5.85 11.16
N PRO A 110 -6.60 6.78 10.30
CA PRO A 110 -7.43 7.91 9.87
C PRO A 110 -8.61 7.50 8.96
N ILE A 111 -8.52 6.40 8.22
CA ILE A 111 -9.67 5.87 7.46
C ILE A 111 -10.79 5.45 8.44
N ALA A 112 -10.44 4.70 9.49
CA ALA A 112 -11.38 4.26 10.51
C ALA A 112 -11.93 5.43 11.36
N ALA A 113 -11.15 6.50 11.52
CA ALA A 113 -11.58 7.73 12.19
C ALA A 113 -12.36 8.69 11.27
N HIS A 114 -12.58 8.33 10.00
CA HIS A 114 -13.21 9.17 8.99
C HIS A 114 -12.52 10.52 8.73
N ASP A 115 -11.19 10.57 8.93
CA ASP A 115 -10.38 11.75 8.65
C ASP A 115 -9.74 11.65 7.25
N SER A 116 -10.44 12.20 6.26
CA SER A 116 -9.98 12.19 4.87
C SER A 116 -8.67 12.93 4.64
N ALA A 117 -8.38 13.99 5.40
CA ALA A 117 -7.16 14.77 5.20
C ALA A 117 -5.95 13.98 5.68
N VAL A 118 -6.04 13.41 6.89
CA VAL A 118 -4.95 12.62 7.47
C VAL A 118 -4.77 11.30 6.71
N ALA A 119 -5.85 10.66 6.24
CA ALA A 119 -5.77 9.43 5.45
C ALA A 119 -4.98 9.62 4.14
N ARG A 120 -5.23 10.74 3.44
CA ARG A 120 -4.46 11.12 2.24
C ARG A 120 -2.98 11.22 2.53
N ILE A 121 -2.63 12.01 3.56
CA ILE A 121 -1.25 12.29 3.93
C ILE A 121 -0.54 11.00 4.37
N ALA A 122 -1.23 10.15 5.13
CA ALA A 122 -0.69 8.87 5.58
C ALA A 122 -0.33 7.96 4.40
N MET A 123 -1.23 7.82 3.42
CA MET A 123 -0.97 6.97 2.24
C MET A 123 0.14 7.54 1.35
N GLN A 124 0.15 8.86 1.14
CA GLN A 124 1.24 9.52 0.41
C GLN A 124 2.58 9.34 1.10
N ARG A 125 2.62 9.46 2.43
CA ARG A 125 3.83 9.20 3.22
C ARG A 125 4.29 7.76 3.07
N HIS A 126 3.39 6.78 3.21
CA HIS A 126 3.73 5.37 3.04
C HIS A 126 4.37 5.09 1.66
N LEU A 127 3.76 5.58 0.57
CA LEU A 127 4.29 5.38 -0.78
C LEU A 127 5.61 6.13 -1.03
N ASN A 128 5.81 7.28 -0.39
CA ASN A 128 7.11 7.97 -0.41
C ASN A 128 8.19 7.20 0.35
N GLN A 129 7.83 6.52 1.45
CA GLN A 129 8.77 5.67 2.18
C GLN A 129 9.14 4.43 1.36
N ALA A 130 8.17 3.83 0.66
CA ALA A 130 8.45 2.80 -0.35
C ALA A 130 9.42 3.33 -1.42
N TYR A 131 9.15 4.50 -1.99
CA TYR A 131 10.04 5.13 -2.98
C TYR A 131 11.47 5.27 -2.47
N LYS A 132 11.67 5.80 -1.25
CA LYS A 132 13.01 5.93 -0.65
C LYS A 132 13.71 4.59 -0.48
N ARG A 133 12.99 3.56 0.00
CA ARG A 133 13.54 2.19 0.14
C ARG A 133 14.05 1.67 -1.20
N PHE A 134 13.29 1.86 -2.28
CA PHE A 134 13.72 1.45 -3.63
C PHE A 134 14.85 2.31 -4.19
N SER A 135 14.86 3.63 -3.92
CA SER A 135 15.87 4.55 -4.45
C SER A 135 17.24 4.34 -3.83
N THR A 136 17.32 4.27 -2.49
CA THR A 136 18.58 4.00 -1.78
C THR A 136 19.17 2.65 -2.18
N GLY A 137 18.32 1.68 -2.48
CA GLY A 137 18.74 0.41 -3.03
C GLY A 137 19.34 0.54 -4.44
N TRP A 138 18.64 1.21 -5.35
CA TRP A 138 19.11 1.41 -6.72
C TRP A 138 20.49 2.07 -6.79
N ASP A 139 20.73 3.09 -5.97
CA ASP A 139 22.00 3.81 -5.87
C ASP A 139 23.14 2.96 -5.28
N ALA A 140 22.84 1.85 -4.58
CA ALA A 140 23.85 0.94 -4.07
C ALA A 140 24.25 -0.16 -5.09
N LEU A 141 23.46 -0.35 -6.15
CA LEU A 141 23.70 -1.31 -7.22
C LEU A 141 24.43 -0.70 -8.44
N HIS A 142 24.59 0.63 -8.47
CA HIS A 142 25.19 1.41 -9.57
C HIS A 142 26.19 2.42 -9.00
#